data_AF-A0A8S4GPP9-F1
#
_entry.id   AF-A0A8S4GPP9-F1
#
_cell.length_a   1.000
_cell.length_b   1.000
_cell.length_c   1.000
_cell.angle_alpha   90.00
_cell.angle_beta   90.00
_cell.angle_gamma   90.00
#
_symmetry.space_group_name_H-M   'P 1'
#
loop_
_entity.id
_entity.type
_entity.pdbx_description
1 polymer ?
#
loop_
_entity_poly.entity_id
_entity_poly.type
_entity_poly.pdbx_seq_one_letter_code
_entity_poly.pdbx_strand_id
1 'polypeptide(L)'
;MVVLGGVTRLTRSGLSMTDWKFTGERPPSTEAEWLEEFARYQDSPEFKRVNLGMSLEEFKFIYWMEWGHRMWGRALGFAFAVPFAYFCATRKMTWPLARRLLLIFGAGGAQGLIGWWMVKSGLEEPPEHWDVPRVSPFRLAAHLTSAFAIYAALAWTTLGVALPTPPRLDAAPAVARAMDAVRGRALPLAGLVAVTAVSGAFVAGMDAGRAYNTFPKMGDVWVPTEEYFLKKAPRWRSFFESTAAVQFNHRVLAGTTLTSVLAFWAYSRRKLTSAGAPRRATVLVDALAALTCCQVGLGVATLLNHVPVELGSAHQATALALFTVVVSLLHALRRGPTVARLPALLASMSMALAPAAAVGAAGAGLATTATGGAVPV
;
A
#
# COMPACT_ATOMS: atom_id res chain seq x y z
N MET A 1 -7.19 -9.46 -6.91
CA MET A 1 -5.90 -9.31 -7.63
C MET A 1 -4.71 -9.54 -6.75
N VAL A 2 -4.41 -8.71 -5.74
CA VAL A 2 -3.21 -8.90 -4.89
C VAL A 2 -3.13 -10.33 -4.34
N VAL A 3 -4.15 -10.79 -3.61
CA VAL A 3 -4.17 -12.15 -3.04
C VAL A 3 -4.16 -13.24 -4.12
N LEU A 4 -4.99 -13.11 -5.16
CA LEU A 4 -5.07 -14.08 -6.27
C LEU A 4 -3.73 -14.22 -7.02
N GLY A 5 -3.01 -13.12 -7.25
CA GLY A 5 -1.66 -13.16 -7.81
C GLY A 5 -0.65 -13.82 -6.87
N GLY A 6 -0.84 -13.65 -5.55
CA GLY A 6 -0.12 -14.39 -4.52
C GLY A 6 -0.32 -15.90 -4.63
N VAL A 7 -1.58 -16.35 -4.70
CA VAL A 7 -1.93 -17.76 -4.90
C VAL A 7 -1.29 -18.28 -6.18
N THR A 8 -1.48 -17.57 -7.31
CA THR A 8 -0.90 -17.93 -8.63
C THR A 8 0.63 -18.11 -8.57
N ARG A 9 1.32 -17.30 -7.75
CA ARG A 9 2.77 -17.45 -7.54
C ARG A 9 3.11 -18.65 -6.65
N LEU A 10 2.36 -18.85 -5.57
CA LEU A 10 2.59 -19.92 -4.59
C LEU A 10 2.30 -21.31 -5.19
N THR A 11 1.32 -21.39 -6.10
CA THR A 11 1.01 -22.60 -6.89
C THR A 11 1.90 -22.75 -8.13
N ARG A 12 2.87 -21.84 -8.34
CA ARG A 12 3.76 -21.81 -9.52
C ARG A 12 3.00 -21.84 -10.85
N SER A 13 1.86 -21.16 -10.89
CA SER A 13 0.99 -21.13 -12.06
C SER A 13 1.30 -19.98 -12.99
N GLY A 14 2.05 -18.95 -12.55
CA GLY A 14 2.20 -17.68 -13.28
C GLY A 14 3.03 -17.71 -14.57
N LEU A 15 3.46 -18.89 -15.05
CA LEU A 15 4.20 -19.10 -16.30
C LEU A 15 3.57 -20.21 -17.17
N SER A 16 2.36 -20.68 -16.82
CA SER A 16 1.64 -21.75 -17.51
C SER A 16 1.08 -21.34 -18.87
N MET A 17 0.75 -20.06 -19.05
CA MET A 17 0.28 -19.49 -20.31
C MET A 17 1.43 -18.75 -21.03
N THR A 18 2.11 -19.46 -21.92
CA THR A 18 3.31 -18.99 -22.63
C THR A 18 3.00 -18.01 -23.76
N ASP A 19 1.81 -18.09 -24.37
CA ASP A 19 1.31 -17.08 -25.30
C ASP A 19 0.57 -15.96 -24.53
N TRP A 20 0.67 -14.73 -25.03
CA TRP A 20 -0.04 -13.59 -24.47
C TRP A 20 -0.80 -12.87 -25.57
N LYS A 21 -2.13 -12.83 -25.43
CA LYS A 21 -3.00 -12.02 -26.28
C LYS A 21 -3.62 -10.86 -25.50
N PHE A 22 -3.52 -9.67 -26.08
CA PHE A 22 -4.02 -8.43 -25.46
C PHE A 22 -5.53 -8.45 -25.22
N THR A 23 -6.31 -8.99 -26.15
CA THR A 23 -7.78 -9.09 -26.11
C THR A 23 -8.31 -10.12 -25.11
N GLY A 24 -7.44 -10.98 -24.58
CA GLY A 24 -7.82 -12.16 -23.80
C GLY A 24 -8.08 -13.37 -24.70
N GLU A 25 -8.05 -14.55 -24.08
CA GLU A 25 -8.23 -15.85 -24.73
C GLU A 25 -9.34 -16.63 -24.04
N ARG A 26 -10.17 -17.30 -24.83
CA ARG A 26 -11.04 -18.35 -24.30
C ARG A 26 -10.15 -19.49 -23.81
N PRO A 27 -10.46 -20.11 -22.66
CA PRO A 27 -9.73 -21.30 -22.23
C PRO A 27 -9.97 -22.44 -23.23
N PRO A 28 -9.03 -23.40 -23.34
CA PRO A 28 -9.23 -24.60 -24.16
C PRO A 28 -10.50 -25.34 -23.72
N SER A 29 -11.30 -25.71 -24.71
CA SER A 29 -12.62 -26.32 -24.55
C SER A 29 -12.69 -27.74 -25.07
N THR A 30 -11.72 -28.14 -25.91
CA THR A 30 -11.59 -29.51 -26.43
C THR A 30 -10.29 -30.15 -25.96
N GLU A 31 -10.22 -31.47 -25.99
CA GLU A 31 -9.00 -32.20 -25.63
C GLU A 31 -7.82 -31.86 -26.55
N ALA A 32 -8.08 -31.69 -27.86
CA ALA A 32 -7.06 -31.27 -28.81
C ALA A 32 -6.47 -29.91 -28.48
N GLU A 33 -7.31 -28.91 -28.14
CA GLU A 33 -6.85 -27.58 -27.72
C GLU A 33 -6.03 -27.65 -26.42
N TRP A 34 -6.41 -28.52 -25.47
CA TRP A 34 -5.65 -28.74 -24.24
C TRP A 34 -4.27 -29.35 -24.50
N LEU A 35 -4.18 -30.33 -25.40
CA LEU A 35 -2.92 -30.95 -25.78
C LEU A 35 -1.99 -29.95 -26.51
N GLU A 36 -2.56 -29.05 -27.31
CA GLU A 36 -1.80 -28.00 -28.00
C GLU A 36 -1.17 -26.99 -27.01
N GLU A 37 -1.96 -26.49 -26.05
CA GLU A 37 -1.42 -25.62 -25.00
C GLU A 37 -0.40 -26.35 -24.12
N PHE A 38 -0.66 -27.62 -23.81
CA PHE A 38 0.28 -28.39 -23.02
C PHE A 38 1.60 -28.62 -23.76
N ALA A 39 1.56 -28.90 -25.06
CA ALA A 39 2.77 -29.00 -25.89
C ALA A 39 3.57 -27.68 -25.90
N ARG A 40 2.89 -26.52 -26.00
CA ARG A 40 3.54 -25.22 -25.84
C ARG A 40 4.19 -25.05 -24.47
N TYR A 41 3.52 -25.51 -23.41
CA TYR A 41 4.07 -25.44 -22.05
C TYR A 41 5.28 -26.37 -21.87
N GLN A 42 5.28 -27.55 -22.49
CA GLN A 42 6.39 -28.50 -22.47
C GLN A 42 7.69 -27.91 -23.05
N ASP A 43 7.57 -26.97 -23.99
CA ASP A 43 8.70 -26.24 -24.55
C ASP A 43 9.26 -25.15 -23.62
N SER A 44 8.52 -24.77 -22.58
CA SER A 44 8.95 -23.72 -21.64
C SER A 44 10.13 -24.17 -20.75
N PRO A 45 10.97 -23.23 -20.29
CA PRO A 45 12.01 -23.54 -19.33
C PRO A 45 11.46 -24.12 -18.02
N GLU A 46 10.29 -23.66 -17.57
CA GLU A 46 9.67 -24.10 -16.31
C GLU A 46 9.28 -25.58 -16.36
N PHE A 47 8.67 -26.05 -17.46
CA PHE A 47 8.40 -27.47 -17.63
C PHE A 47 9.69 -28.29 -17.65
N LYS A 48 10.66 -27.88 -18.45
CA LYS A 48 11.93 -28.61 -18.64
C LYS A 48 12.75 -28.74 -17.36
N ARG A 49 12.66 -27.78 -16.43
CA ARG A 49 13.53 -27.72 -15.23
C ARG A 49 12.81 -28.00 -13.91
N VAL A 50 11.50 -27.73 -13.82
CA VAL A 50 10.76 -27.78 -12.54
C VAL A 50 9.61 -28.78 -12.60
N ASN A 51 8.85 -28.80 -13.69
CA ASN A 51 7.63 -29.59 -13.82
C ASN A 51 7.81 -30.78 -14.79
N LEU A 52 9.02 -31.34 -14.84
CA LEU A 52 9.34 -32.44 -15.73
C LEU A 52 8.50 -33.67 -15.37
N GLY A 53 7.77 -34.22 -16.34
CA GLY A 53 6.87 -35.35 -16.13
C GLY A 53 5.48 -34.99 -15.59
N MET A 54 5.14 -33.69 -15.50
CA MET A 54 3.79 -33.23 -15.17
C MET A 54 2.74 -33.81 -16.14
N SER A 55 1.61 -34.22 -15.61
CA SER A 55 0.45 -34.71 -16.37
C SER A 55 -0.39 -33.57 -16.95
N LEU A 56 -1.25 -33.89 -17.93
CA LEU A 56 -2.19 -32.93 -18.50
C LEU A 56 -3.17 -32.38 -17.44
N GLU A 57 -3.55 -33.19 -16.45
CA GLU A 57 -4.48 -32.78 -15.39
C GLU A 57 -3.84 -31.74 -14.45
N GLU A 58 -2.59 -31.96 -14.06
CA GLU A 58 -1.81 -31.00 -13.28
C GLU A 58 -1.57 -29.70 -14.07
N PHE A 59 -1.31 -29.81 -15.37
CA PHE A 59 -1.21 -28.64 -16.26
C PHE A 59 -2.52 -27.84 -16.30
N LYS A 60 -3.66 -28.50 -16.43
CA LYS A 60 -4.99 -27.83 -16.41
C LYS A 60 -5.18 -27.02 -15.14
N PHE A 61 -4.76 -27.54 -13.98
CA PHE A 61 -4.86 -26.80 -12.71
C PHE A 61 -4.07 -25.49 -12.76
N ILE A 62 -2.79 -25.53 -13.13
CA ILE A 62 -1.96 -24.31 -13.20
C ILE A 62 -2.45 -23.34 -14.28
N TYR A 63 -2.91 -23.86 -15.42
CA TYR A 63 -3.49 -23.04 -16.49
C TYR A 63 -4.73 -22.28 -16.00
N TRP A 64 -5.67 -22.96 -15.34
CA TRP A 64 -6.89 -22.33 -14.82
C TRP A 64 -6.61 -21.25 -13.78
N MET A 65 -5.60 -21.46 -12.93
CA MET A 65 -5.18 -20.46 -11.95
C MET A 65 -4.65 -19.19 -12.63
N GLU A 66 -3.77 -19.33 -13.62
CA GLU A 66 -3.24 -18.18 -14.36
C GLU A 66 -4.30 -17.49 -15.21
N TRP A 67 -5.07 -18.26 -15.97
CA TRP A 67 -6.17 -17.76 -16.78
C TRP A 67 -7.18 -16.99 -15.91
N GLY A 68 -7.58 -17.56 -14.78
CA GLY A 68 -8.49 -16.93 -13.83
C GLY A 68 -7.94 -15.62 -13.28
N HIS A 69 -6.64 -15.58 -12.94
CA HIS A 69 -5.98 -14.35 -12.51
C HIS A 69 -5.95 -13.27 -13.61
N ARG A 70 -5.61 -13.64 -14.85
CA ARG A 70 -5.60 -12.73 -16.01
C ARG A 70 -7.01 -12.20 -16.31
N MET A 71 -8.02 -13.06 -16.34
CA MET A 71 -9.41 -12.66 -16.60
C MET A 71 -9.99 -11.80 -15.49
N TRP A 72 -9.68 -12.08 -14.23
CA TRP A 72 -10.10 -11.23 -13.12
C TRP A 72 -9.54 -9.81 -13.22
N GLY A 73 -8.30 -9.66 -13.69
CA GLY A 73 -7.71 -8.35 -13.99
C GLY A 73 -8.51 -7.57 -15.03
N ARG A 74 -8.96 -8.24 -16.10
CA ARG A 74 -9.79 -7.63 -17.16
C ARG A 74 -11.18 -7.28 -16.65
N ALA A 75 -11.82 -8.19 -15.92
CA ALA A 75 -13.13 -7.97 -15.32
C ALA A 75 -13.13 -6.74 -14.39
N LEU A 76 -12.07 -6.55 -13.58
CA LEU A 76 -11.92 -5.34 -12.77
C LEU A 76 -11.75 -4.06 -13.61
N GLY A 77 -11.06 -4.14 -14.75
CA GLY A 77 -10.99 -3.04 -15.71
C GLY A 77 -12.38 -2.59 -16.17
N PHE A 78 -13.24 -3.54 -16.57
CA PHE A 78 -14.63 -3.25 -16.94
C PHE A 78 -15.47 -2.76 -15.76
N ALA A 79 -15.35 -3.41 -14.61
CA ALA A 79 -16.07 -3.04 -13.38
C ALA A 79 -15.71 -1.63 -12.88
N PHE A 80 -14.53 -1.12 -13.22
CA PHE A 80 -14.17 0.27 -12.98
C PHE A 80 -14.64 1.19 -14.11
N ALA A 81 -14.35 0.83 -15.37
CA ALA A 81 -14.55 1.70 -16.54
C ALA A 81 -16.03 2.00 -16.80
N VAL A 82 -16.93 1.02 -16.67
CA VAL A 82 -18.35 1.19 -16.95
C VAL A 82 -19.02 2.17 -15.97
N PRO A 83 -18.91 2.00 -14.63
CA PRO A 83 -19.42 3.00 -13.69
C PRO A 83 -18.75 4.36 -13.84
N PHE A 84 -17.43 4.40 -14.09
CA PHE A 84 -16.71 5.65 -14.31
C PHE A 84 -17.27 6.43 -15.51
N ALA A 85 -17.48 5.77 -16.66
CA ALA A 85 -18.06 6.36 -17.85
C ALA A 85 -19.48 6.86 -17.59
N TYR A 86 -20.32 6.06 -16.92
CA TYR A 86 -21.67 6.45 -16.52
C TYR A 86 -21.69 7.71 -15.64
N PHE A 87 -20.86 7.77 -14.59
CA PHE A 87 -20.82 8.93 -13.70
C PHE A 87 -20.28 10.20 -14.37
N CYS A 88 -19.32 10.05 -15.30
CA CYS A 88 -18.85 11.15 -16.14
C CYS A 88 -19.94 11.66 -17.09
N ALA A 89 -20.61 10.75 -17.82
CA ALA A 89 -21.66 11.11 -18.78
C ALA A 89 -22.87 11.76 -18.12
N THR A 90 -23.25 11.28 -16.93
CA THR A 90 -24.36 11.83 -16.14
C THR A 90 -23.97 13.04 -15.29
N ARG A 91 -22.71 13.52 -15.38
CA ARG A 91 -22.18 14.67 -14.60
C ARG A 91 -22.38 14.52 -13.08
N LYS A 92 -22.42 13.30 -12.56
CA LYS A 92 -22.58 12.99 -11.13
C LYS A 92 -21.27 13.08 -10.34
N MET A 93 -20.19 13.51 -10.98
CA MET A 93 -18.85 13.55 -10.41
C MET A 93 -18.18 14.89 -10.66
N THR A 94 -17.47 15.40 -9.65
CA THR A 94 -16.68 16.63 -9.79
C THR A 94 -15.47 16.38 -10.69
N TRP A 95 -15.04 17.39 -11.44
CA TRP A 95 -13.88 17.28 -12.32
C TRP A 95 -12.58 16.85 -11.61
N PRO A 96 -12.26 17.34 -10.39
CA PRO A 96 -11.10 16.84 -9.65
C PRO A 96 -11.17 15.35 -9.33
N LEU A 97 -12.36 14.83 -8.96
CA LEU A 97 -12.53 13.41 -8.69
C LEU A 97 -12.43 12.58 -9.98
N ALA A 98 -13.03 13.06 -11.07
CA ALA A 98 -12.94 12.41 -12.38
C ALA A 98 -11.48 12.27 -12.86
N ARG A 99 -10.69 13.35 -12.80
CA ARG A 99 -9.26 13.32 -13.14
C ARG A 99 -8.48 12.35 -12.26
N ARG A 100 -8.74 12.33 -10.96
CA ARG A 100 -8.08 11.41 -10.03
C ARG A 100 -8.38 9.95 -10.35
N LEU A 101 -9.64 9.62 -10.60
CA LEU A 101 -10.06 8.27 -10.96
C LEU A 101 -9.49 7.85 -12.33
N LEU A 102 -9.40 8.77 -13.30
CA LEU A 102 -8.76 8.51 -14.58
C LEU A 102 -7.27 8.18 -14.43
N LEU A 103 -6.54 8.92 -13.59
CA LEU A 103 -5.13 8.64 -13.30
C LEU A 103 -4.95 7.28 -12.60
N ILE A 104 -5.83 6.95 -11.65
CA ILE A 104 -5.82 5.65 -10.96
C ILE A 104 -6.13 4.52 -11.96
N PHE A 105 -7.07 4.72 -12.88
CA PHE A 105 -7.41 3.76 -13.92
C PHE A 105 -6.24 3.53 -14.89
N GLY A 106 -5.59 4.62 -15.34
CA GLY A 106 -4.37 4.55 -16.14
C GLY A 106 -3.24 3.81 -15.43
N ALA A 107 -3.06 4.06 -14.13
CA ALA A 107 -2.11 3.31 -13.30
C ALA A 107 -2.48 1.82 -13.20
N GLY A 108 -3.78 1.48 -13.13
CA GLY A 108 -4.27 0.11 -13.23
C GLY A 108 -3.93 -0.57 -14.56
N GLY A 109 -4.06 0.15 -15.68
CA GLY A 109 -3.60 -0.33 -16.99
C GLY A 109 -2.08 -0.56 -17.04
N ALA A 110 -1.30 0.39 -16.52
CA ALA A 110 0.16 0.26 -16.39
C ALA A 110 0.56 -0.91 -15.47
N GLN A 111 -0.25 -1.21 -14.44
CA GLN A 111 -0.10 -2.37 -13.58
C GLN A 111 -0.08 -3.68 -14.40
N GLY A 112 -1.03 -3.82 -15.33
CA GLY A 112 -1.09 -4.95 -16.25
C GLY A 112 0.17 -5.09 -17.12
N LEU A 113 0.73 -3.96 -17.59
CA LEU A 113 2.00 -3.93 -18.34
C LEU A 113 3.18 -4.38 -17.46
N ILE A 114 3.24 -3.93 -16.20
CA ILE A 114 4.27 -4.38 -15.24
C ILE A 114 4.12 -5.89 -14.98
N GLY A 115 2.89 -6.40 -14.90
CA GLY A 115 2.60 -7.83 -14.77
C GLY A 115 3.10 -8.66 -15.95
N TRP A 116 2.81 -8.20 -17.17
CA TRP A 116 3.35 -8.82 -18.38
C TRP A 116 4.88 -8.80 -18.40
N TRP A 117 5.51 -7.66 -18.07
CA TRP A 117 6.97 -7.54 -18.00
C TRP A 117 7.59 -8.47 -16.95
N MET A 118 6.90 -8.69 -15.83
CA MET A 118 7.28 -9.66 -14.80
C MET A 118 7.20 -11.10 -15.32
N VAL A 119 6.07 -11.50 -15.92
CA VAL A 119 5.87 -12.86 -16.47
C VAL A 119 6.90 -13.15 -17.57
N LYS A 120 7.12 -12.18 -18.48
CA LYS A 120 8.10 -12.31 -19.55
C LYS A 120 9.51 -12.65 -19.04
N SER A 121 9.93 -12.13 -17.88
CA SER A 121 11.24 -12.51 -17.31
C SER A 121 11.37 -13.98 -16.95
N GLY A 122 10.27 -14.66 -16.62
CA GLY A 122 10.30 -16.06 -16.23
C GLY A 122 10.31 -17.03 -17.40
N LEU A 123 9.97 -16.54 -18.61
CA LEU A 123 9.93 -17.33 -19.85
C LEU A 123 11.23 -17.26 -20.64
N GLU A 124 12.10 -16.29 -20.36
CA GLU A 124 13.42 -16.13 -20.99
C GLU A 124 14.44 -17.06 -20.30
N GLU A 125 15.26 -17.77 -21.08
CA GLU A 125 16.36 -18.58 -20.52
C GLU A 125 17.47 -17.67 -19.96
N PRO A 126 17.96 -17.88 -18.73
CA PRO A 126 19.08 -17.11 -18.19
C PRO A 126 20.34 -17.28 -19.07
N PRO A 127 21.04 -16.19 -19.44
CA PRO A 127 22.25 -16.26 -20.27
C PRO A 127 23.40 -17.01 -19.60
N GLU A 128 23.46 -16.97 -18.27
CA GLU A 128 24.48 -17.60 -17.47
C GLU A 128 23.81 -18.20 -16.23
N HIS A 129 24.08 -19.48 -15.98
CA HIS A 129 23.73 -20.29 -14.79
C HIS A 129 22.43 -21.11 -14.88
N TRP A 130 22.49 -22.28 -14.25
CA TRP A 130 21.42 -23.28 -14.09
C TRP A 130 20.38 -22.82 -13.06
N ASP A 131 19.90 -21.58 -13.20
CA ASP A 131 18.91 -21.01 -12.29
C ASP A 131 17.52 -21.58 -12.57
N VAL A 132 16.76 -21.77 -11.49
CA VAL A 132 15.35 -22.15 -11.55
C VAL A 132 14.57 -21.07 -12.31
N PRO A 133 13.83 -21.41 -13.38
CA PRO A 133 12.99 -20.46 -14.10
C PRO A 133 12.01 -19.82 -13.13
N ARG A 134 12.13 -18.50 -12.96
CA ARG A 134 11.30 -17.72 -12.06
C ARG A 134 11.28 -16.28 -12.51
N VAL A 135 10.20 -15.59 -12.16
CA VAL A 135 10.12 -14.14 -12.37
C VAL A 135 11.19 -13.44 -11.55
N SER A 136 11.78 -12.38 -12.10
CA SER A 136 12.78 -11.58 -11.40
C SER A 136 12.19 -11.01 -10.09
N PRO A 137 12.88 -11.18 -8.93
CA PRO A 137 12.42 -10.62 -7.65
C PRO A 137 12.20 -9.11 -7.70
N PHE A 138 13.01 -8.38 -8.47
CA PHE A 138 12.85 -6.95 -8.67
C PHE A 138 11.57 -6.60 -9.44
N ARG A 139 11.23 -7.38 -10.48
CA ARG A 139 9.99 -7.18 -11.25
C ARG A 139 8.77 -7.51 -10.41
N LEU A 140 8.83 -8.57 -9.61
CA LEU A 140 7.78 -8.92 -8.65
C LEU A 140 7.59 -7.85 -7.57
N ALA A 141 8.68 -7.33 -7.01
CA ALA A 141 8.63 -6.23 -6.04
C ALA A 141 8.02 -4.96 -6.67
N ALA A 142 8.40 -4.61 -7.90
CA ALA A 142 7.80 -3.49 -8.63
C ALA A 142 6.29 -3.69 -8.87
N HIS A 143 5.90 -4.90 -9.29
CA HIS A 143 4.51 -5.26 -9.51
C HIS A 143 3.68 -5.14 -8.21
N LEU A 144 4.15 -5.72 -7.11
CA LEU A 144 3.47 -5.63 -5.82
C LEU A 144 3.41 -4.20 -5.28
N THR A 145 4.52 -3.45 -5.38
CA THR A 145 4.59 -2.05 -4.92
C THR A 145 3.60 -1.17 -5.67
N SER A 146 3.54 -1.30 -7.01
CA SER A 146 2.58 -0.56 -7.83
C SER A 146 1.13 -0.91 -7.47
N ALA A 147 0.83 -2.20 -7.22
CA ALA A 147 -0.49 -2.64 -6.80
C ALA A 147 -0.89 -2.05 -5.44
N PHE A 148 0.02 -2.00 -4.47
CA PHE A 148 -0.21 -1.37 -3.16
C PHE A 148 -0.41 0.15 -3.28
N ALA A 149 0.35 0.82 -4.16
CA ALA A 149 0.18 2.26 -4.41
C ALA A 149 -1.20 2.59 -5.03
N ILE A 150 -1.63 1.80 -6.02
CA ILE A 150 -2.95 1.93 -6.65
C ILE A 150 -4.04 1.67 -5.60
N TYR A 151 -3.89 0.61 -4.80
CA TYR A 151 -4.82 0.28 -3.72
C TYR A 151 -4.91 1.40 -2.68
N ALA A 152 -3.78 1.97 -2.25
CA ALA A 152 -3.76 3.11 -1.33
C ALA A 152 -4.51 4.31 -1.91
N ALA A 153 -4.31 4.61 -3.20
CA ALA A 153 -4.98 5.72 -3.88
C ALA A 153 -6.50 5.47 -3.98
N LEU A 154 -6.93 4.25 -4.28
CA LEU A 154 -8.34 3.84 -4.29
C LEU A 154 -8.96 3.92 -2.90
N ALA A 155 -8.30 3.34 -1.88
CA ALA A 155 -8.78 3.36 -0.51
C ALA A 155 -8.90 4.79 0.03
N TRP A 156 -7.87 5.62 -0.18
CA TRP A 156 -7.90 7.02 0.21
C TRP A 156 -9.01 7.81 -0.51
N THR A 157 -9.18 7.58 -1.82
CA THR A 157 -10.24 8.24 -2.59
C THR A 157 -11.62 7.83 -2.11
N THR A 158 -11.83 6.53 -1.88
CA THR A 158 -13.07 5.97 -1.33
C THR A 158 -13.40 6.59 0.03
N LEU A 159 -12.43 6.62 0.94
CA LEU A 159 -12.60 7.23 2.25
C LEU A 159 -12.85 8.75 2.16
N GLY A 160 -12.23 9.43 1.20
CA GLY A 160 -12.42 10.86 0.97
C GLY A 160 -13.81 11.19 0.44
N VAL A 161 -14.40 10.33 -0.39
CA VAL A 161 -15.79 10.47 -0.87
C VAL A 161 -16.80 10.08 0.21
N ALA A 162 -16.57 8.97 0.90
CA ALA A 162 -17.49 8.44 1.91
C ALA A 162 -17.51 9.28 3.21
N LEU A 163 -16.39 9.91 3.56
CA LEU A 163 -16.23 10.66 4.80
C LEU A 163 -15.58 12.00 4.48
N PRO A 164 -16.29 12.91 3.78
CA PRO A 164 -15.72 14.11 3.19
C PRO A 164 -15.16 15.09 4.23
N THR A 165 -15.88 15.28 5.34
CA THR A 165 -15.48 16.18 6.42
C THR A 165 -14.27 15.65 7.18
N PRO A 166 -13.12 16.34 7.15
CA PRO A 166 -11.96 15.96 7.93
C PRO A 166 -12.26 16.09 9.43
N PRO A 167 -12.00 15.06 10.25
CA PRO A 167 -12.39 15.07 11.67
C PRO A 167 -11.75 16.18 12.53
N ARG A 168 -10.81 16.94 11.96
CA ARG A 168 -10.10 18.02 12.63
C ARG A 168 -10.64 19.42 12.33
N LEU A 169 -11.56 19.57 11.38
CA LEU A 169 -12.07 20.91 11.04
C LEU A 169 -12.68 21.61 12.26
N ASP A 170 -13.45 20.87 13.06
CA ASP A 170 -14.18 21.41 14.22
C ASP A 170 -13.67 20.84 15.55
N ALA A 171 -12.47 20.25 15.57
CA ALA A 171 -11.93 19.59 16.76
C ALA A 171 -11.38 20.61 17.77
N ALA A 172 -11.65 20.39 19.06
CA ALA A 172 -11.05 21.17 20.14
C ALA A 172 -9.51 21.19 20.03
N PRO A 173 -8.82 22.28 20.41
CA PRO A 173 -7.37 22.41 20.23
C PRO A 173 -6.53 21.29 20.87
N ALA A 174 -6.99 20.71 21.99
CA ALA A 174 -6.34 19.57 22.61
C ALA A 174 -6.44 18.29 21.74
N VAL A 175 -7.63 18.00 21.19
CA VAL A 175 -7.88 16.89 20.27
C VAL A 175 -7.03 17.04 19.01
N ALA A 176 -7.03 18.23 18.40
CA ALA A 176 -6.27 18.50 17.19
C ALA A 176 -4.75 18.27 17.39
N ARG A 177 -4.18 18.78 18.49
CA ARG A 177 -2.77 18.57 18.87
C ARG A 177 -2.45 17.10 19.13
N ALA A 178 -3.33 16.38 19.81
CA ALA A 178 -3.16 14.94 20.05
C ALA A 178 -3.13 14.16 18.73
N MET A 179 -4.09 14.40 17.85
CA MET A 179 -4.14 13.79 16.53
C MET A 179 -2.91 14.15 15.70
N ASP A 180 -2.41 15.38 15.76
CA ASP A 180 -1.19 15.82 15.05
C ASP A 180 0.04 15.04 15.49
N ALA A 181 0.25 14.91 16.80
CA ALA A 181 1.37 14.18 17.34
C ALA A 181 1.33 12.68 17.00
N VAL A 182 0.13 12.09 16.97
CA VAL A 182 -0.07 10.70 16.54
C VAL A 182 0.19 10.56 15.04
N ARG A 183 -0.36 11.46 14.21
CA ARG A 183 -0.13 11.43 12.76
C ARG A 183 1.35 11.56 12.39
N GLY A 184 2.07 12.44 13.07
CA GLY A 184 3.51 12.63 12.87
C GLY A 184 4.33 11.36 13.10
N ARG A 185 3.87 10.47 14.00
CA ARG A 185 4.48 9.15 14.25
C ARG A 185 3.91 8.05 13.36
N ALA A 186 2.65 8.15 12.97
CA ALA A 186 2.00 7.19 12.08
C ALA A 186 2.60 7.21 10.65
N LEU A 187 3.10 8.36 10.18
CA LEU A 187 3.72 8.49 8.85
C LEU A 187 5.00 7.66 8.68
N PRO A 188 6.05 7.82 9.52
CA PRO A 188 7.25 6.98 9.41
C PRO A 188 6.93 5.51 9.67
N LEU A 189 5.99 5.22 10.59
CA LEU A 189 5.52 3.85 10.82
C LEU A 189 4.86 3.24 9.59
N ALA A 190 4.05 4.02 8.85
CA ALA A 190 3.47 3.59 7.57
C ALA A 190 4.55 3.27 6.53
N GLY A 191 5.63 4.07 6.50
CA GLY A 191 6.80 3.79 5.68
C GLY A 191 7.47 2.47 6.04
N LEU A 192 7.67 2.20 7.33
CA LEU A 192 8.21 0.93 7.82
C LEU A 192 7.32 -0.26 7.43
N VAL A 193 6.00 -0.17 7.66
CA VAL A 193 5.04 -1.22 7.25
C VAL A 193 5.11 -1.47 5.74
N ALA A 194 5.20 -0.41 4.93
CA ALA A 194 5.31 -0.54 3.48
C ALA A 194 6.62 -1.23 3.07
N VAL A 195 7.77 -0.84 3.66
CA VAL A 195 9.07 -1.49 3.39
C VAL A 195 9.03 -2.96 3.79
N THR A 196 8.46 -3.30 4.94
CA THR A 196 8.29 -4.68 5.40
C THR A 196 7.43 -5.48 4.41
N ALA A 197 6.29 -4.93 3.95
CA ALA A 197 5.45 -5.58 2.95
C ALA A 197 6.18 -5.81 1.61
N VAL A 198 6.91 -4.81 1.12
CA VAL A 198 7.69 -4.91 -0.13
C VAL A 198 8.83 -5.92 -0.01
N SER A 199 9.52 -5.98 1.14
CA SER A 199 10.57 -6.97 1.37
C SER A 199 10.04 -8.42 1.27
N GLY A 200 8.77 -8.65 1.58
CA GLY A 200 8.10 -9.94 1.37
C GLY A 200 8.03 -10.36 -0.11
N ALA A 201 7.99 -9.41 -1.06
CA ALA A 201 8.05 -9.72 -2.48
C ALA A 201 9.38 -10.33 -2.89
N PHE A 202 10.49 -9.90 -2.28
CA PHE A 202 11.80 -10.50 -2.51
C PHE A 202 11.85 -11.91 -1.92
N VAL A 203 11.30 -12.12 -0.71
CA VAL A 203 11.21 -13.46 -0.11
C VAL A 203 10.42 -14.42 -1.00
N ALA A 204 9.28 -14.00 -1.55
CA ALA A 204 8.48 -14.80 -2.47
C ALA A 204 9.15 -14.99 -3.84
N GLY A 205 9.78 -13.94 -4.38
CA GLY A 205 10.47 -13.99 -5.67
C GLY A 205 11.66 -14.94 -5.67
N MET A 206 12.35 -15.03 -4.53
CA MET A 206 13.51 -15.91 -4.36
C MET A 206 13.18 -17.31 -3.84
N ASP A 207 11.91 -17.60 -3.52
CA ASP A 207 11.51 -18.78 -2.75
C ASP A 207 12.24 -18.90 -1.38
N ALA A 208 12.71 -17.76 -0.85
CA ALA A 208 13.53 -17.70 0.36
C ALA A 208 12.76 -18.12 1.63
N GLY A 209 11.42 -18.15 1.58
CA GLY A 209 10.60 -18.69 2.66
C GLY A 209 10.88 -20.17 2.98
N ARG A 210 11.52 -20.92 2.07
CA ARG A 210 11.87 -22.34 2.22
C ARG A 210 13.34 -22.60 2.58
N ALA A 211 14.14 -21.55 2.79
CA ALA A 211 15.58 -21.70 3.04
C ALA A 211 15.88 -22.17 4.47
N TYR A 212 15.45 -21.39 5.47
CA TYR A 212 15.58 -21.76 6.89
C TYR A 212 14.21 -21.82 7.53
N ASN A 213 13.70 -23.00 7.89
CA ASN A 213 12.32 -23.15 8.41
C ASN A 213 12.23 -23.28 9.94
N THR A 214 13.23 -22.75 10.66
CA THR A 214 13.23 -22.60 12.12
C THR A 214 12.98 -21.15 12.55
N PHE A 215 12.54 -20.94 13.78
CA PHE A 215 12.36 -19.61 14.39
C PHE A 215 12.61 -19.69 15.91
N PRO A 216 13.26 -18.70 16.55
CA PRO A 216 13.74 -17.43 15.99
C PRO A 216 15.08 -17.54 15.25
N LYS A 217 15.86 -18.59 15.49
CA LYS A 217 17.11 -18.88 14.79
C LYS A 217 16.87 -19.33 13.34
N MET A 218 17.88 -19.20 12.50
CA MET A 218 17.94 -19.71 11.12
C MET A 218 18.85 -20.94 11.09
N GLY A 219 18.27 -22.14 11.22
CA GLY A 219 19.00 -23.34 11.61
C GLY A 219 19.53 -23.21 13.04
N ASP A 220 20.79 -23.56 13.25
CA ASP A 220 21.45 -23.48 14.56
C ASP A 220 22.01 -22.08 14.89
N VAL A 221 21.99 -21.16 13.92
CA VAL A 221 22.61 -19.83 14.01
C VAL A 221 21.56 -18.71 14.04
N TRP A 222 21.94 -17.55 14.59
CA TRP A 222 21.08 -16.35 14.60
C TRP A 222 21.13 -15.58 13.28
N VAL A 223 22.32 -15.52 12.68
CA VAL A 223 22.58 -14.86 11.41
C VAL A 223 23.37 -15.85 10.55
N PRO A 224 22.88 -16.22 9.35
CA PRO A 224 23.60 -17.12 8.45
C PRO A 224 24.75 -16.38 7.73
N THR A 225 25.80 -16.00 8.45
CA THR A 225 26.87 -15.12 7.96
C THR A 225 27.58 -15.63 6.72
N GLU A 226 27.79 -16.94 6.62
CA GLU A 226 28.46 -17.60 5.49
C GLU A 226 27.67 -17.50 4.18
N GLU A 227 26.34 -17.47 4.27
CA GLU A 227 25.44 -17.42 3.12
C GLU A 227 24.82 -16.03 2.91
N TYR A 228 25.02 -15.12 3.88
CA TYR A 228 24.44 -13.78 3.85
C TYR A 228 24.96 -12.97 2.66
N PHE A 229 26.29 -12.95 2.45
CA PHE A 229 26.89 -12.17 1.36
C PHE A 229 27.20 -13.03 0.15
N LEU A 230 26.78 -12.56 -1.04
CA LEU A 230 27.16 -13.17 -2.29
C LEU A 230 28.68 -13.07 -2.51
N LYS A 231 29.34 -14.20 -2.78
CA LYS A 231 30.81 -14.29 -2.89
C LYS A 231 31.39 -13.51 -4.09
N LYS A 232 30.62 -13.33 -5.16
CA LYS A 232 31.07 -12.72 -6.43
C LYS A 232 30.24 -11.49 -6.84
N ALA A 233 29.65 -10.77 -5.88
CA ALA A 233 28.84 -9.59 -6.16
C ALA A 233 29.10 -8.48 -5.12
N PRO A 234 28.83 -7.20 -5.46
CA PRO A 234 28.82 -6.13 -4.48
C PRO A 234 27.92 -6.46 -3.29
N ARG A 235 28.38 -6.16 -2.06
CA ARG A 235 27.67 -6.52 -0.82
C ARG A 235 26.20 -6.11 -0.82
N TRP A 236 25.88 -4.95 -1.40
CA TRP A 236 24.51 -4.43 -1.43
C TRP A 236 23.52 -5.30 -2.23
N ARG A 237 23.99 -6.07 -3.23
CA ARG A 237 23.11 -6.98 -3.99
C ARG A 237 22.59 -8.10 -3.11
N SER A 238 23.37 -8.53 -2.12
CA SER A 238 22.99 -9.61 -1.20
C SER A 238 21.69 -9.31 -0.45
N PHE A 239 21.40 -8.04 -0.13
CA PHE A 239 20.14 -7.66 0.53
C PHE A 239 18.89 -8.02 -0.29
N PHE A 240 19.03 -8.23 -1.60
CA PHE A 240 17.94 -8.50 -2.54
C PHE A 240 18.08 -9.83 -3.30
N GLU A 241 19.28 -10.41 -3.32
CA GLU A 241 19.64 -11.54 -4.19
C GLU A 241 20.31 -12.70 -3.46
N SER A 242 20.64 -12.57 -2.16
CA SER A 242 20.99 -13.73 -1.32
C SER A 242 19.74 -14.24 -0.61
N THR A 243 19.45 -15.53 -0.78
CA THR A 243 18.28 -16.18 -0.17
C THR A 243 18.31 -16.04 1.35
N ALA A 244 19.48 -16.28 1.96
CA ALA A 244 19.69 -16.17 3.39
C ALA A 244 19.50 -14.73 3.89
N ALA A 245 20.10 -13.76 3.19
CA ALA A 245 19.99 -12.35 3.58
C ALA A 245 18.56 -11.82 3.41
N VAL A 246 17.90 -12.09 2.28
CA VAL A 246 16.51 -11.67 2.05
C VAL A 246 15.57 -12.22 3.12
N GLN A 247 15.70 -13.50 3.46
CA GLN A 247 14.87 -14.10 4.51
C GLN A 247 15.18 -13.50 5.88
N PHE A 248 16.46 -13.36 6.25
CA PHE A 248 16.88 -12.76 7.51
C PHE A 248 16.39 -11.32 7.66
N ASN A 249 16.63 -10.49 6.65
CA ASN A 249 16.25 -9.07 6.66
C ASN A 249 14.75 -8.89 6.79
N HIS A 250 13.94 -9.73 6.12
CA HIS A 250 12.50 -9.71 6.28
C HIS A 250 12.05 -10.05 7.71
N ARG A 251 12.69 -11.03 8.37
CA ARG A 251 12.41 -11.37 9.79
C ARG A 251 12.76 -10.20 10.72
N VAL A 252 13.91 -9.57 10.51
CA VAL A 252 14.32 -8.40 11.29
C VAL A 252 13.34 -7.25 11.08
N LEU A 253 12.97 -6.94 9.83
CA LEU A 253 11.97 -5.92 9.51
C LEU A 253 10.61 -6.22 10.16
N ALA A 254 10.17 -7.48 10.16
CA ALA A 254 8.94 -7.90 10.83
C ALA A 254 9.00 -7.67 12.35
N GLY A 255 10.10 -8.04 13.00
CA GLY A 255 10.32 -7.79 14.43
C GLY A 255 10.38 -6.30 14.78
N THR A 256 11.13 -5.50 14.00
CA THR A 256 11.19 -4.04 14.16
C THR A 256 9.82 -3.40 13.95
N THR A 257 9.05 -3.87 12.97
CA THR A 257 7.69 -3.38 12.70
C THR A 257 6.77 -3.69 13.87
N LEU A 258 6.78 -4.92 14.39
CA LEU A 258 5.98 -5.32 15.54
C LEU A 258 6.26 -4.44 16.75
N THR A 259 7.53 -4.33 17.15
CA THR A 259 7.92 -3.53 18.31
C THR A 259 7.55 -2.05 18.13
N SER A 260 7.77 -1.50 16.93
CA SER A 260 7.43 -0.10 16.62
C SER A 260 5.92 0.15 16.65
N VAL A 261 5.12 -0.79 16.14
CA VAL A 261 3.65 -0.72 16.16
C VAL A 261 3.13 -0.82 17.59
N LEU A 262 3.64 -1.73 18.42
CA LEU A 262 3.20 -1.88 19.81
C LEU A 262 3.57 -0.65 20.66
N ALA A 263 4.77 -0.09 20.47
CA ALA A 263 5.17 1.16 21.10
C ALA A 263 4.27 2.34 20.64
N PHE A 264 4.01 2.41 19.33
CA PHE A 264 3.10 3.40 18.76
C PHE A 264 1.67 3.26 19.29
N TRP A 265 1.17 2.03 19.45
CA TRP A 265 -0.15 1.74 20.01
C TRP A 265 -0.25 2.22 21.45
N ALA A 266 0.71 1.86 22.31
CA ALA A 266 0.73 2.28 23.71
C ALA A 266 0.74 3.82 23.86
N TYR A 267 1.58 4.50 23.06
CA TYR A 267 1.64 5.96 23.02
C TYR A 267 0.33 6.58 22.52
N SER A 268 -0.13 6.14 21.36
CA SER A 268 -1.25 6.77 20.64
C SER A 268 -2.57 6.51 21.34
N ARG A 269 -2.75 5.31 21.92
CA ARG A 269 -3.98 4.95 22.59
C ARG A 269 -4.21 5.80 23.83
N ARG A 270 -3.19 5.99 24.67
CA ARG A 270 -3.24 6.90 25.81
C ARG A 270 -3.52 8.33 25.34
N LYS A 271 -2.72 8.83 24.40
CA LYS A 271 -2.81 10.23 23.94
C LYS A 271 -4.16 10.59 23.29
N LEU A 272 -4.72 9.71 22.47
CA LEU A 272 -6.01 9.92 21.83
C LEU A 272 -7.17 9.84 22.84
N THR A 273 -7.11 8.87 23.77
CA THR A 273 -8.16 8.69 24.77
C THR A 273 -8.19 9.86 25.76
N SER A 274 -7.04 10.27 26.29
CA SER A 274 -6.94 11.42 27.22
C SER A 274 -7.38 12.74 26.59
N ALA A 275 -7.23 12.91 25.27
CA ALA A 275 -7.66 14.10 24.57
C ALA A 275 -9.14 14.09 24.16
N GLY A 276 -9.86 12.97 24.31
CA GLY A 276 -11.23 12.82 23.81
C GLY A 276 -11.33 12.71 22.29
N ALA A 277 -10.35 12.09 21.63
CA ALA A 277 -10.34 11.95 20.17
C ALA A 277 -11.44 10.98 19.67
N PRO A 278 -11.89 11.10 18.40
CA PRO A 278 -12.96 10.27 17.86
C PRO A 278 -12.68 8.76 17.99
N ARG A 279 -13.70 7.98 18.36
CA ARG A 279 -13.61 6.50 18.53
C ARG A 279 -12.99 5.79 17.33
N ARG A 280 -13.22 6.29 16.12
CA ARG A 280 -12.63 5.73 14.90
C ARG A 280 -11.09 5.72 14.96
N ALA A 281 -10.46 6.77 15.48
CA ALA A 281 -9.01 6.85 15.55
C ALA A 281 -8.43 5.84 16.55
N THR A 282 -9.08 5.65 17.70
CA THR A 282 -8.64 4.68 18.70
C THR A 282 -8.84 3.24 18.23
N VAL A 283 -9.98 2.92 17.61
CA VAL A 283 -10.25 1.60 17.02
C VAL A 283 -9.22 1.26 15.93
N LEU A 284 -8.87 2.22 15.07
CA LEU A 284 -7.86 1.98 14.02
C LEU A 284 -6.44 1.78 14.60
N VAL A 285 -6.12 2.43 15.73
CA VAL A 285 -4.87 2.18 16.45
C VAL A 285 -4.86 0.78 17.06
N ASP A 286 -5.96 0.32 17.67
CA ASP A 286 -6.07 -1.05 18.19
C ASP A 286 -5.99 -2.10 17.06
N ALA A 287 -6.71 -1.87 15.96
CA ALA A 287 -6.69 -2.75 14.79
C ALA A 287 -5.30 -2.85 14.17
N LEU A 288 -4.54 -1.75 14.15
CA LEU A 288 -3.16 -1.73 13.66
C LEU A 288 -2.28 -2.68 14.48
N ALA A 289 -2.38 -2.62 15.82
CA ALA A 289 -1.64 -3.51 16.71
C ALA A 289 -2.06 -4.98 16.54
N ALA A 290 -3.37 -5.26 16.60
CA ALA A 290 -3.91 -6.61 16.47
C ALA A 290 -3.52 -7.28 15.14
N LEU A 291 -3.68 -6.56 14.02
CA LEU A 291 -3.31 -7.09 12.70
C LEU A 291 -1.80 -7.25 12.54
N THR A 292 -0.98 -6.42 13.20
CA THR A 292 0.48 -6.59 13.15
C THR A 292 0.91 -7.85 13.91
N CYS A 293 0.31 -8.12 15.07
CA CYS A 293 0.53 -9.38 15.79
C CYS A 293 0.10 -10.59 14.94
N CYS A 294 -1.09 -10.51 14.31
CA CYS A 294 -1.58 -11.54 13.40
C CYS A 294 -0.64 -11.73 12.20
N GLN A 295 -0.17 -10.65 11.58
CA GLN A 295 0.74 -10.68 10.44
C GLN A 295 2.05 -11.41 10.77
N VAL A 296 2.67 -11.07 11.90
CA VAL A 296 3.91 -11.72 12.34
C VAL A 296 3.65 -13.18 12.71
N GLY A 297 2.57 -13.47 13.44
CA GLY A 297 2.17 -14.84 13.77
C GLY A 297 1.97 -15.71 12.52
N LEU A 298 1.24 -15.21 11.52
CA LEU A 298 1.07 -15.87 10.23
C LEU A 298 2.38 -16.02 9.47
N GLY A 299 3.28 -15.03 9.55
CA GLY A 299 4.60 -15.11 8.92
C GLY A 299 5.45 -16.24 9.52
N VAL A 300 5.47 -16.34 10.85
CA VAL A 300 6.14 -17.44 11.56
C VAL A 300 5.47 -18.78 11.25
N ALA A 301 4.14 -18.85 11.23
CA ALA A 301 3.43 -20.09 10.89
C ALA A 301 3.73 -20.53 9.44
N THR A 302 3.69 -19.61 8.48
CA THR A 302 4.04 -19.85 7.07
C THR A 302 5.46 -20.40 6.96
N LEU A 303 6.39 -19.81 7.71
CA LEU A 303 7.78 -20.22 7.75
C LEU A 303 7.96 -21.63 8.32
N LEU A 304 7.40 -21.92 9.50
CA LEU A 304 7.59 -23.21 10.18
C LEU A 304 6.95 -24.37 9.39
N ASN A 305 5.92 -24.10 8.58
CA ASN A 305 5.22 -25.11 7.79
C ASN A 305 5.69 -25.18 6.33
N HIS A 306 6.88 -24.64 6.00
CA HIS A 306 7.47 -24.71 4.65
C HIS A 306 6.64 -24.03 3.53
N VAL A 307 5.97 -22.93 3.86
CA VAL A 307 5.23 -22.06 2.93
C VAL A 307 4.08 -22.81 2.21
N PRO A 308 3.09 -23.34 2.97
CA PRO A 308 1.89 -23.88 2.35
C PRO A 308 1.06 -22.73 1.75
N VAL A 309 0.32 -23.02 0.68
CA VAL A 309 -0.35 -22.00 -0.15
C VAL A 309 -1.34 -21.19 0.68
N GLU A 310 -2.06 -21.84 1.60
CA GLU A 310 -3.08 -21.25 2.45
C GLU A 310 -2.48 -20.24 3.41
N LEU A 311 -1.40 -20.61 4.12
CA LEU A 311 -0.72 -19.71 5.07
C LEU A 311 -0.02 -18.56 4.34
N GLY A 312 0.66 -18.85 3.23
CA GLY A 312 1.29 -17.80 2.41
C GLY A 312 0.28 -16.77 1.89
N SER A 313 -0.87 -17.25 1.41
CA SER A 313 -1.95 -16.39 0.91
C SER A 313 -2.63 -15.62 2.05
N ALA A 314 -2.86 -16.24 3.20
CA ALA A 314 -3.40 -15.58 4.39
C ALA A 314 -2.45 -14.51 4.95
N HIS A 315 -1.15 -14.77 4.93
CA HIS A 315 -0.12 -13.80 5.31
C HIS A 315 -0.12 -12.58 4.38
N GLN A 316 -0.28 -12.79 3.07
CA GLN A 316 -0.39 -11.70 2.10
C GLN A 316 -1.71 -10.93 2.22
N ALA A 317 -2.83 -11.62 2.47
CA ALA A 317 -4.13 -10.99 2.68
C ALA A 317 -4.12 -10.11 3.94
N THR A 318 -3.53 -10.61 5.03
CA THR A 318 -3.37 -9.86 6.28
C THR A 318 -2.45 -8.65 6.09
N ALA A 319 -1.41 -8.74 5.26
CA ALA A 319 -0.56 -7.60 4.93
C ALA A 319 -1.36 -6.47 4.25
N LEU A 320 -2.26 -6.82 3.34
CA LEU A 320 -3.13 -5.86 2.67
C LEU A 320 -4.17 -5.25 3.62
N ALA A 321 -4.74 -6.07 4.52
CA ALA A 321 -5.65 -5.59 5.56
C ALA A 321 -4.95 -4.62 6.52
N LEU A 322 -3.74 -4.96 6.97
CA LEU A 322 -2.88 -4.10 7.78
C LEU A 322 -2.58 -2.77 7.08
N PHE A 323 -2.21 -2.82 5.80
CA PHE A 323 -1.99 -1.62 5.00
C PHE A 323 -3.26 -0.76 4.85
N THR A 324 -4.43 -1.39 4.73
CA THR A 324 -5.73 -0.72 4.71
C THR A 324 -5.99 0.04 6.02
N VAL A 325 -5.66 -0.57 7.17
CA VAL A 325 -5.77 0.08 8.48
C VAL A 325 -4.81 1.25 8.60
N VAL A 326 -3.57 1.13 8.12
CA VAL A 326 -2.61 2.24 8.09
C VAL A 326 -3.14 3.43 7.28
N VAL A 327 -3.61 3.19 6.04
CA VAL A 327 -4.20 4.23 5.18
C VAL A 327 -5.43 4.87 5.86
N SER A 328 -6.28 4.04 6.45
CA SER A 328 -7.48 4.48 7.16
C SER A 328 -7.16 5.33 8.39
N LEU A 329 -6.11 4.97 9.15
CA LEU A 329 -5.64 5.72 10.31
C LEU A 329 -5.11 7.08 9.89
N LEU A 330 -4.25 7.14 8.87
CA LEU A 330 -3.74 8.39 8.32
C LEU A 330 -4.87 9.29 7.81
N HIS A 331 -5.92 8.70 7.23
CA HIS A 331 -7.10 9.41 6.77
C HIS A 331 -7.99 9.92 7.93
N ALA A 332 -8.18 9.11 8.97
CA ALA A 332 -8.91 9.49 10.18
C ALA A 332 -8.19 10.61 10.96
N LEU A 333 -6.86 10.66 10.84
CA LEU A 333 -6.03 11.70 11.43
C LEU A 333 -5.79 12.88 10.50
N ARG A 334 -6.38 12.96 9.30
CA ARG A 334 -6.03 14.02 8.33
C ARG A 334 -6.46 15.41 8.80
N ARG A 335 -5.70 16.42 8.37
CA ARG A 335 -6.06 17.84 8.54
C ARG A 335 -7.15 18.22 7.55
N GLY A 336 -7.94 19.23 7.92
CA GLY A 336 -8.79 19.94 6.96
C GLY A 336 -7.98 20.53 5.80
N PRO A 337 -8.59 20.75 4.61
CA PRO A 337 -7.95 21.58 3.60
C PRO A 337 -7.57 22.93 4.21
N THR A 338 -6.32 23.37 3.96
CA THR A 338 -5.73 24.60 4.52
C THR A 338 -6.56 25.86 4.20
N VAL A 339 -7.46 25.79 3.22
CA VAL A 339 -8.38 26.86 2.82
C VAL A 339 -9.30 27.33 3.96
N ALA A 340 -9.57 26.50 4.97
CA ALA A 340 -10.30 26.93 6.17
C ALA A 340 -9.54 27.96 7.04
N ARG A 341 -8.26 28.25 6.74
CA ARG A 341 -7.50 29.33 7.39
C ARG A 341 -7.55 30.66 6.64
N LEU A 342 -8.04 30.71 5.41
CA LEU A 342 -8.12 31.98 4.65
C LEU A 342 -9.05 33.00 5.32
N PRO A 343 -10.27 32.65 5.78
CA PRO A 343 -11.12 33.60 6.49
C PRO A 343 -10.49 34.05 7.82
N ALA A 344 -9.85 33.15 8.56
CA ALA A 344 -9.20 33.46 9.83
C ALA A 344 -7.93 34.32 9.67
N LEU A 345 -7.14 34.06 8.61
CA LEU A 345 -5.98 34.88 8.24
C LEU A 345 -6.43 36.26 7.74
N LEU A 346 -7.44 36.33 6.87
CA LEU A 346 -8.00 37.60 6.38
C LEU A 346 -8.63 38.43 7.50
N ALA A 347 -9.31 37.79 8.47
CA ALA A 347 -9.84 38.45 9.66
C ALA A 347 -8.72 38.97 10.58
N SER A 348 -7.65 38.17 10.78
CA SER A 348 -6.48 38.60 11.57
C SER A 348 -5.67 39.73 10.90
N MET A 349 -5.64 39.77 9.57
CA MET A 349 -5.00 40.84 8.80
C MET A 349 -5.87 42.11 8.80
N SER A 350 -7.20 41.99 8.82
CA SER A 350 -8.11 43.14 8.93
C SER A 350 -8.06 43.81 10.31
N MET A 351 -7.83 43.04 11.38
CA MET A 351 -7.60 43.59 12.72
C MET A 351 -6.24 44.29 12.88
N ALA A 352 -5.22 43.90 12.11
CA ALA A 352 -3.89 44.52 12.16
C ALA A 352 -3.78 45.83 11.35
N LEU A 353 -4.83 46.19 10.59
CA LEU A 353 -4.90 47.38 9.74
C LEU A 353 -5.88 48.44 10.25
N ALA A 354 -6.39 48.32 11.49
CA ALA A 354 -7.12 49.41 12.13
C ALA A 354 -6.18 50.64 12.27
N PRO A 355 -6.51 51.82 11.72
CA PRO A 355 -5.63 52.97 11.80
C PRO A 355 -5.55 53.47 13.25
N ALA A 356 -4.34 53.60 13.76
CA ALA A 356 -4.04 54.47 14.90
C ALA A 356 -4.24 55.93 14.46
N ALA A 357 -5.48 56.40 14.45
CA ALA A 357 -5.83 57.78 14.17
C ALA A 357 -6.90 58.26 15.15
N ALA A 358 -6.50 58.48 16.41
CA ALA A 358 -7.21 59.35 17.35
C ALA A 358 -6.38 59.61 18.62
N VAL A 359 -5.14 60.09 18.51
CA VAL A 359 -4.48 60.82 19.60
C VAL A 359 -3.66 61.95 18.98
N GLY A 360 -4.15 63.18 19.08
CA GLY A 360 -3.36 64.37 18.77
C GLY A 360 -4.13 65.44 18.00
N ALA A 361 -5.01 66.18 18.68
CA ALA A 361 -5.26 67.61 18.44
C ALA A 361 -6.40 68.12 19.34
N ALA A 362 -6.07 68.73 20.48
CA ALA A 362 -6.82 69.84 21.09
C ALA A 362 -6.10 70.32 22.35
N GLY A 363 -5.15 71.23 22.18
CA GLY A 363 -4.43 71.84 23.28
C GLY A 363 -3.70 73.09 22.83
N ALA A 364 -4.46 74.17 22.58
CA ALA A 364 -4.04 75.58 22.67
C ALA A 364 -5.12 76.46 22.02
N GLY A 365 -6.04 76.96 22.83
CA GLY A 365 -7.03 77.97 22.43
C GLY A 365 -7.28 78.88 23.62
N LEU A 366 -6.81 80.11 23.52
CA LEU A 366 -6.77 81.12 24.57
C LEU A 366 -8.15 81.47 25.13
N ALA A 367 -8.17 81.68 26.44
CA ALA A 367 -9.27 82.27 27.19
C ALA A 367 -9.52 83.72 26.77
N THR A 368 -10.77 84.04 26.43
CA THR A 368 -11.33 85.39 26.59
C THR A 368 -12.73 85.25 27.17
N THR A 369 -12.87 85.74 28.40
CA THR A 369 -14.11 85.86 29.15
C THR A 369 -14.81 87.15 28.74
N ALA A 370 -16.03 87.05 28.22
CA ALA A 370 -16.94 88.19 28.15
C ALA A 370 -18.38 87.72 28.39
N THR A 371 -18.96 88.36 29.38
CA THR A 371 -20.27 88.22 30.01
C THR A 371 -21.46 88.47 29.08
N GLY A 372 -22.48 87.60 29.21
CA GLY A 372 -23.85 87.97 29.59
C GLY A 372 -24.73 88.79 28.64
N GLY A 373 -25.95 88.30 28.41
CA GLY A 373 -27.13 89.17 28.29
C GLY A 373 -28.17 88.83 27.21
N ALA A 374 -29.32 88.32 27.68
CA ALA A 374 -30.69 88.66 27.25
C ALA A 374 -31.29 88.17 25.88
N VAL A 375 -32.26 87.24 26.03
CA VAL A 375 -33.67 87.14 25.51
C VAL A 375 -34.29 88.49 25.04
N PRO A 376 -35.42 88.61 24.24
CA PRO A 376 -36.44 87.69 23.67
C PRO A 376 -36.61 87.80 22.13
N VAL A 377 -37.46 87.03 21.40
CA VAL A 377 -38.94 86.88 21.40
C VAL A 377 -39.33 85.52 20.84
#